data_AF-W7TSI8-F1
#
_entry.id   AF-W7TSI8-F1
#
_cell.length_a   1.000
_cell.length_b   1.000
_cell.length_c   1.000
_cell.angle_alpha   90.00
_cell.angle_beta   90.00
_cell.angle_gamma   90.00
#
_symmetry.space_group_name_H-M   'P 1'
#
loop_
_entity.id
_entity.type
_entity.pdbx_description
1 polymer ?
#
loop_
_entity_poly.entity_id
_entity_poly.type
_entity_poly.pdbx_seq_one_letter_code
_entity_poly.pdbx_strand_id
1 'polypeptide(L)'
;MRARRWWRVSCCALFLHVACSKAFLRPCPAVFNPPHSKHQDPQVPRLPGHCPLTTLPAATTANAPISTAPVVADQALGTLLVEADTGCDKLDLKRVFEALTAPSSPFLAKYWQRAPCFTSTSIPCLAQAWTMADMEEAIAKEFLLAGRGFFEENSETGGWKMAAVGLARGSSFEEAKLRPEDVRAALKQRSGTVVFNSVGGSVAALAGVCLDAVEAFRLPVALNLYMTAPGQSTSAPPHTDKQDVFVLQTQGRKRWRVLYMPAGFPHTTDTVVGMAEERDPSVHLTLGVDTHIWGLTHAALRDYFLYRLQPGPTATLPPPPPSTQTLPEAFVRFHAQLPLGLREAAAADAGTRWSALKQVLGAGVEAEFQAVMREIEDEHVLQRLEEEGAAEVLGEVVARLLDHHRSLTSVFRAMYSDVKYGLSDVTRDLSCLRSQPYYQNLETTMQALVDWAAPAPAGGRERERKMPGGQRRAKAASGGPRSSVHS
;
A
#
# COMPACT_ATOMS: atom_id res chain seq x y z
N MET A 1 32.03 -2.27 6.81
CA MET A 1 30.57 -2.00 6.92
C MET A 1 29.93 -2.32 5.57
N ARG A 2 28.78 -3.02 5.49
CA ARG A 2 28.18 -3.43 4.20
C ARG A 2 27.03 -2.50 3.81
N ALA A 3 27.06 -1.97 2.57
CA ALA A 3 26.00 -1.11 2.04
C ALA A 3 24.70 -1.91 1.81
N ARG A 4 23.55 -1.27 2.05
CA ARG A 4 22.22 -1.84 1.72
C ARG A 4 21.81 -1.35 0.33
N ARG A 5 21.65 -2.25 -0.64
CA ARG A 5 20.92 -2.00 -1.90
C ARG A 5 19.60 -2.78 -1.86
N TRP A 6 18.54 -2.18 -2.39
CA TRP A 6 17.20 -2.77 -2.45
C TRP A 6 16.87 -3.13 -3.91
N TRP A 7 16.05 -4.17 -4.10
CA TRP A 7 15.53 -4.59 -5.41
C TRP A 7 14.17 -3.95 -5.71
N ARG A 8 13.81 -3.84 -6.99
CA ARG A 8 12.59 -3.19 -7.52
C ARG A 8 11.61 -4.25 -8.06
N VAL A 9 10.31 -4.07 -7.82
CA VAL A 9 9.22 -4.98 -8.21
C VAL A 9 7.96 -4.16 -8.57
N SER A 10 6.96 -4.80 -9.19
CA SER A 10 5.90 -4.14 -9.99
C SER A 10 4.73 -3.49 -9.23
N CYS A 11 3.95 -2.68 -9.97
CA CYS A 11 2.87 -1.78 -9.51
C CYS A 11 1.88 -1.52 -10.66
N CYS A 12 0.94 -0.59 -10.47
CA CYS A 12 0.22 0.17 -11.51
C CYS A 12 -0.08 1.60 -11.02
N ALA A 13 -0.52 2.48 -11.93
CA ALA A 13 -0.79 3.88 -11.61
C ALA A 13 -2.00 4.46 -12.37
N LEU A 14 -2.97 5.05 -11.65
CA LEU A 14 -4.11 5.81 -12.21
C LEU A 14 -4.03 7.30 -11.81
N PHE A 15 -4.33 8.23 -12.73
CA PHE A 15 -4.27 9.68 -12.51
C PHE A 15 -5.59 10.41 -12.80
N LEU A 16 -6.00 11.28 -11.88
CA LEU A 16 -7.21 12.13 -11.91
C LEU A 16 -6.82 13.61 -11.70
N HIS A 17 -7.47 14.60 -12.33
CA HIS A 17 -6.95 15.99 -12.43
C HIS A 17 -8.04 17.11 -12.38
N VAL A 18 -7.70 18.32 -11.88
CA VAL A 18 -8.59 19.48 -11.59
C VAL A 18 -7.95 20.83 -12.04
N ALA A 19 -8.68 21.95 -12.18
CA ALA A 19 -8.12 23.29 -12.52
C ALA A 19 -8.89 24.50 -11.92
N CYS A 20 -8.19 25.57 -11.47
CA CYS A 20 -8.77 26.89 -11.07
C CYS A 20 -7.70 28.04 -10.92
N SER A 21 -8.02 29.16 -10.23
CA SER A 21 -7.23 30.43 -10.11
C SER A 21 -7.88 31.40 -9.06
N LYS A 22 -7.32 32.52 -8.50
CA LYS A 22 -6.02 33.26 -8.61
C LYS A 22 -5.84 34.34 -7.49
N ALA A 23 -4.71 35.09 -7.56
CA ALA A 23 -4.47 36.52 -7.18
C ALA A 23 -3.77 36.93 -5.84
N PHE A 24 -2.70 37.75 -5.98
CA PHE A 24 -2.08 38.72 -5.01
C PHE A 24 -1.37 38.22 -3.72
N LEU A 25 -0.64 39.04 -2.92
CA LEU A 25 0.62 39.77 -3.25
C LEU A 25 1.61 40.01 -2.04
N ARG A 26 2.87 39.53 -2.14
CA ARG A 26 4.16 40.07 -1.59
C ARG A 26 4.50 40.07 -0.05
N PRO A 27 5.80 40.20 0.38
CA PRO A 27 6.37 39.41 1.51
C PRO A 27 7.40 40.10 2.47
N CYS A 28 8.23 39.29 3.17
CA CYS A 28 9.63 39.51 3.71
C CYS A 28 9.83 39.53 5.27
N PRO A 29 11.06 39.38 5.86
CA PRO A 29 11.55 38.05 6.31
C PRO A 29 12.35 37.94 7.65
N ALA A 30 12.78 36.69 7.97
CA ALA A 30 14.02 36.27 8.67
C ALA A 30 14.13 36.36 10.23
N VAL A 31 15.00 35.63 10.98
CA VAL A 31 15.79 34.35 10.86
C VAL A 31 16.34 33.99 12.27
N PHE A 32 16.44 32.70 12.70
CA PHE A 32 17.58 32.09 13.44
C PHE A 32 17.37 30.57 13.76
N ASN A 33 18.44 29.83 14.11
CA ASN A 33 18.50 28.39 14.51
C ASN A 33 19.36 28.23 15.79
N PRO A 34 19.11 27.27 16.71
CA PRO A 34 19.81 25.96 16.75
C PRO A 34 18.99 24.82 17.46
N PRO A 35 19.59 23.73 18.02
CA PRO A 35 20.34 22.63 17.41
C PRO A 35 19.67 21.24 17.58
N HIS A 36 20.29 20.17 17.08
CA HIS A 36 19.71 18.80 17.04
C HIS A 36 19.97 17.91 18.28
N SER A 37 19.02 17.03 18.58
CA SER A 37 19.24 15.73 19.25
C SER A 37 18.77 14.57 18.32
N LYS A 38 19.06 13.31 18.67
CA LYS A 38 18.81 12.14 17.81
C LYS A 38 17.92 11.10 18.50
N HIS A 39 16.86 10.66 17.82
CA HIS A 39 16.15 9.40 18.11
C HIS A 39 16.15 8.50 16.87
N GLN A 40 15.86 7.21 17.06
CA GLN A 40 15.93 6.16 16.04
C GLN A 40 14.54 5.59 15.78
N ASP A 41 14.22 5.33 14.51
CA ASP A 41 12.97 4.65 14.12
C ASP A 41 12.97 3.17 14.55
N PRO A 42 11.79 2.60 14.87
CA PRO A 42 11.65 1.17 15.16
C PRO A 42 12.00 0.30 13.95
N GLN A 43 12.68 -0.82 14.18
CA GLN A 43 13.04 -1.76 13.12
C GLN A 43 11.99 -2.87 12.98
N VAL A 44 11.31 -2.89 11.83
CA VAL A 44 10.45 -4.02 11.42
C VAL A 44 11.29 -5.31 11.40
N PRO A 45 10.81 -6.43 11.96
CA PRO A 45 11.49 -7.72 11.92
C PRO A 45 11.83 -8.14 10.48
N ARG A 46 13.02 -8.74 10.31
CA ARG A 46 13.43 -9.32 9.03
C ARG A 46 12.93 -10.76 8.93
N LEU A 47 12.35 -11.11 7.78
CA LEU A 47 12.03 -12.50 7.47
C LEU A 47 13.29 -13.39 7.56
N PRO A 48 13.20 -14.58 8.18
CA PRO A 48 14.32 -15.52 8.29
C PRO A 48 14.59 -16.23 6.95
N GLY A 49 15.12 -15.48 5.98
CA GLY A 49 15.40 -15.94 4.62
C GLY A 49 16.22 -14.99 3.74
N HIS A 50 16.72 -13.86 4.26
CA HIS A 50 17.54 -12.93 3.47
C HIS A 50 18.91 -13.51 3.09
N CYS A 51 18.96 -14.12 1.90
CA CYS A 51 20.16 -14.63 1.24
C CYS A 51 21.30 -13.59 1.18
N PRO A 52 22.57 -13.98 1.42
CA PRO A 52 23.72 -13.10 1.25
C PRO A 52 23.95 -12.77 -0.24
N LEU A 53 23.38 -11.65 -0.69
CA LEU A 53 23.51 -11.12 -2.05
C LEU A 53 24.97 -11.16 -2.56
N THR A 54 25.21 -12.00 -3.55
CA THR A 54 26.38 -11.91 -4.43
C THR A 54 26.31 -10.63 -5.25
N THR A 55 27.45 -9.99 -5.48
CA THR A 55 27.54 -8.79 -6.32
C THR A 55 27.42 -9.19 -7.79
N LEU A 56 26.25 -8.95 -8.39
CA LEU A 56 26.15 -8.93 -9.86
C LEU A 56 27.14 -7.89 -10.42
N PRO A 57 27.82 -8.20 -11.54
CA PRO A 57 28.64 -7.20 -12.23
C PRO A 57 27.77 -6.03 -12.69
N ALA A 58 28.38 -4.86 -12.89
CA ALA A 58 27.67 -3.71 -13.43
C ALA A 58 27.19 -4.02 -14.85
N ALA A 59 25.87 -4.24 -15.00
CA ALA A 59 25.27 -4.52 -16.30
C ALA A 59 25.55 -3.35 -17.26
N THR A 60 26.20 -3.65 -18.38
CA THR A 60 26.35 -2.69 -19.48
C THR A 60 24.97 -2.29 -19.97
N THR A 61 24.71 -0.99 -20.06
CA THR A 61 23.37 -0.44 -20.32
C THR A 61 22.96 -0.61 -21.78
N ALA A 62 22.55 -1.83 -22.14
CA ALA A 62 21.81 -2.09 -23.35
C ALA A 62 20.45 -1.37 -23.25
N ASN A 63 20.26 -0.33 -24.06
CA ASN A 63 19.02 0.45 -24.07
C ASN A 63 17.87 -0.42 -24.61
N ALA A 64 17.08 -1.01 -23.71
CA ALA A 64 15.73 -1.43 -24.03
C ALA A 64 14.93 -0.22 -24.55
N PRO A 65 14.07 -0.37 -25.56
CA PRO A 65 13.26 0.72 -26.10
C PRO A 65 12.23 1.16 -25.05
N ILE A 66 12.60 2.18 -24.27
CA ILE A 66 11.68 2.86 -23.34
C ILE A 66 10.53 3.40 -24.18
N SER A 67 9.31 2.93 -23.93
CA SER A 67 8.12 3.50 -24.56
C SER A 67 7.93 4.92 -24.05
N THR A 68 8.27 5.90 -24.89
CA THR A 68 8.03 7.32 -24.68
C THR A 68 6.67 7.78 -25.23
N ALA A 69 5.85 6.84 -25.70
CA ALA A 69 4.49 7.12 -26.14
C ALA A 69 3.69 7.76 -24.99
N PRO A 70 2.98 8.88 -25.21
CA PRO A 70 2.22 9.54 -24.17
C PRO A 70 1.09 8.63 -23.68
N VAL A 71 0.85 8.61 -22.37
CA VAL A 71 -0.35 7.98 -21.80
C VAL A 71 -1.57 8.79 -22.24
N VAL A 72 -2.28 8.28 -23.26
CA VAL A 72 -3.48 8.91 -23.80
C VAL A 72 -4.61 8.82 -22.77
N ALA A 73 -5.34 9.91 -22.57
CA ALA A 73 -6.46 9.96 -21.63
C ALA A 73 -7.63 9.07 -22.11
N ASP A 74 -8.00 8.07 -21.31
CA ASP A 74 -9.13 7.19 -21.65
C ASP A 74 -10.46 7.90 -21.33
N GLN A 75 -11.14 8.35 -22.39
CA GLN A 75 -12.40 9.08 -22.28
C GLN A 75 -13.56 8.18 -21.80
N ALA A 76 -13.54 6.89 -22.12
CA ALA A 76 -14.62 5.97 -21.70
C ALA A 76 -14.54 5.70 -20.19
N LEU A 77 -13.32 5.54 -19.64
CA LEU A 77 -13.12 5.54 -18.21
C LEU A 77 -13.46 6.91 -17.59
N GLY A 78 -13.08 8.01 -18.24
CA GLY A 78 -13.42 9.36 -17.79
C GLY A 78 -14.93 9.60 -17.64
N THR A 79 -15.75 9.12 -18.57
CA THR A 79 -17.22 9.14 -18.47
C THR A 79 -17.72 8.28 -17.31
N LEU A 80 -17.29 7.01 -17.24
CA LEU A 80 -17.70 6.07 -16.20
C LEU A 80 -17.49 6.62 -14.77
N LEU A 81 -16.36 7.31 -14.53
CA LEU A 81 -16.06 7.85 -13.21
C LEU A 81 -16.91 9.08 -12.87
N VAL A 82 -17.36 9.89 -13.84
CA VAL A 82 -18.28 11.02 -13.61
C VAL A 82 -19.72 10.54 -13.41
N GLU A 83 -20.15 9.51 -14.14
CA GLU A 83 -21.46 8.87 -13.92
C GLU A 83 -21.53 8.22 -12.52
N ALA A 84 -20.43 7.56 -12.11
CA ALA A 84 -20.29 7.03 -10.76
C ALA A 84 -20.29 8.11 -9.67
N ASP A 85 -19.69 9.27 -9.92
CA ASP A 85 -19.59 10.40 -8.99
C ASP A 85 -20.87 11.24 -8.87
N THR A 86 -21.86 11.03 -9.75
CA THR A 86 -23.03 11.90 -9.84
C THR A 86 -23.87 11.83 -8.56
N GLY A 87 -23.74 12.87 -7.72
CA GLY A 87 -24.42 13.01 -6.42
C GLY A 87 -23.60 12.55 -5.20
N CYS A 88 -22.30 12.29 -5.34
CA CYS A 88 -21.40 11.99 -4.21
C CYS A 88 -20.97 13.28 -3.47
N ASP A 89 -20.79 13.16 -2.15
CA ASP A 89 -20.21 14.22 -1.32
C ASP A 89 -18.68 14.32 -1.53
N LYS A 90 -18.06 15.41 -1.07
CA LYS A 90 -16.59 15.57 -1.11
C LYS A 90 -15.89 14.36 -0.46
N LEU A 91 -14.98 13.75 -1.21
CA LEU A 91 -14.22 12.55 -0.84
C LEU A 91 -15.04 11.27 -0.58
N ASP A 92 -16.36 11.24 -0.84
CA ASP A 92 -17.08 9.97 -1.02
C ASP A 92 -16.66 9.37 -2.36
N LEU A 93 -15.81 8.36 -2.29
CA LEU A 93 -15.28 7.67 -3.46
C LEU A 93 -15.86 6.26 -3.61
N LYS A 94 -16.85 5.90 -2.78
CA LYS A 94 -17.40 4.54 -2.76
C LYS A 94 -17.90 4.11 -4.14
N ARG A 95 -18.80 4.88 -4.75
CA ARG A 95 -19.35 4.60 -6.08
C ARG A 95 -18.28 4.65 -7.18
N VAL A 96 -17.31 5.55 -7.05
CA VAL A 96 -16.19 5.71 -7.99
C VAL A 96 -15.29 4.46 -7.96
N PHE A 97 -14.98 3.93 -6.78
CA PHE A 97 -14.23 2.68 -6.64
C PHE A 97 -15.06 1.45 -7.02
N GLU A 98 -16.35 1.38 -6.66
CA GLU A 98 -17.26 0.31 -7.11
C GLU A 98 -17.35 0.25 -8.66
N ALA A 99 -17.38 1.39 -9.35
CA ALA A 99 -17.33 1.45 -10.81
C ALA A 99 -15.96 1.04 -11.40
N LEU A 100 -14.87 1.23 -10.66
CA LEU A 100 -13.53 0.72 -11.01
C LEU A 100 -13.41 -0.79 -10.78
N THR A 101 -14.09 -1.35 -9.78
CA THR A 101 -13.97 -2.78 -9.41
C THR A 101 -15.10 -3.68 -9.92
N ALA A 102 -16.13 -3.11 -10.55
CA ALA A 102 -17.19 -3.86 -11.21
C ALA A 102 -16.63 -4.85 -12.27
N PRO A 103 -17.17 -6.07 -12.41
CA PRO A 103 -16.68 -7.07 -13.38
C PRO A 103 -16.72 -6.63 -14.84
N SER A 104 -17.59 -5.68 -15.19
CA SER A 104 -17.70 -5.07 -16.52
C SER A 104 -16.77 -3.87 -16.73
N SER A 105 -16.01 -3.45 -15.73
CA SER A 105 -15.23 -2.21 -15.78
C SER A 105 -14.08 -2.30 -16.78
N PRO A 106 -13.92 -1.32 -17.70
CA PRO A 106 -12.77 -1.26 -18.59
C PRO A 106 -11.45 -1.13 -17.81
N PHE A 107 -11.49 -0.64 -16.57
CA PHE A 107 -10.32 -0.54 -15.69
C PHE A 107 -9.71 -1.92 -15.38
N LEU A 108 -10.53 -2.89 -14.93
CA LEU A 108 -10.04 -4.24 -14.62
C LEU A 108 -9.58 -4.99 -15.87
N ALA A 109 -10.29 -4.85 -16.99
CA ALA A 109 -9.96 -5.54 -18.23
C ALA A 109 -8.64 -5.06 -18.86
N LYS A 110 -8.36 -3.75 -18.78
CA LYS A 110 -7.34 -3.08 -19.60
C LYS A 110 -6.15 -2.51 -18.82
N TYR A 111 -6.34 -2.13 -17.55
CA TYR A 111 -5.37 -1.32 -16.80
C TYR A 111 -4.86 -1.98 -15.51
N TRP A 112 -5.73 -2.61 -14.70
CA TRP A 112 -5.34 -3.19 -13.41
C TRP A 112 -4.19 -4.21 -13.56
N GLN A 113 -3.07 -3.95 -12.87
CA GLN A 113 -1.81 -4.71 -12.95
C GLN A 113 -1.30 -4.97 -14.38
N ARG A 114 -1.61 -4.07 -15.34
CA ARG A 114 -1.31 -4.20 -16.78
C ARG A 114 -0.66 -2.97 -17.39
N ALA A 115 -1.25 -1.79 -17.16
CA ALA A 115 -0.92 -0.58 -17.91
C ALA A 115 -1.17 0.69 -17.09
N PRO A 116 -0.45 1.79 -17.36
CA PRO A 116 -0.71 3.07 -16.70
C PRO A 116 -2.00 3.67 -17.25
N CYS A 117 -2.79 4.31 -16.41
CA CYS A 117 -4.06 4.88 -16.79
C CYS A 117 -4.15 6.36 -16.41
N PHE A 118 -4.81 7.15 -17.23
CA PHE A 118 -5.03 8.57 -17.02
C PHE A 118 -6.41 8.94 -17.55
N THR A 119 -7.14 9.77 -16.81
CA THR A 119 -8.27 10.53 -17.37
C THR A 119 -8.04 12.02 -17.16
N SER A 120 -8.30 12.78 -18.22
CA SER A 120 -8.31 14.25 -18.20
C SER A 120 -9.58 14.83 -17.56
N THR A 121 -10.58 13.99 -17.29
CA THR A 121 -11.89 14.39 -16.77
C THR A 121 -11.80 14.70 -15.27
N SER A 122 -12.29 15.88 -14.89
CA SER A 122 -12.41 16.25 -13.48
C SER A 122 -13.57 15.50 -12.84
N ILE A 123 -13.33 14.88 -11.69
CA ILE A 123 -14.33 14.19 -10.87
C ILE A 123 -14.75 15.16 -9.75
N PRO A 124 -16.01 15.64 -9.73
CA PRO A 124 -16.51 16.59 -8.74
C PRO A 124 -16.17 16.29 -7.27
N CYS A 125 -16.31 15.05 -6.77
CA CYS A 125 -16.00 14.74 -5.36
C CYS A 125 -14.52 14.89 -4.96
N LEU A 126 -13.61 15.01 -5.94
CA LEU A 126 -12.18 15.26 -5.73
C LEU A 126 -11.82 16.76 -5.90
N ALA A 127 -12.61 17.52 -6.65
CA ALA A 127 -12.28 18.88 -7.04
C ALA A 127 -12.34 19.86 -5.86
N GLN A 128 -11.16 20.33 -5.41
CA GLN A 128 -11.00 21.11 -4.17
C GLN A 128 -11.60 20.40 -2.95
N ALA A 129 -11.54 19.06 -2.94
CA ALA A 129 -12.12 18.24 -1.88
C ALA A 129 -11.19 18.02 -0.68
N TRP A 130 -9.88 18.20 -0.89
CA TRP A 130 -8.89 18.35 0.17
C TRP A 130 -7.83 19.37 -0.24
N THR A 131 -7.60 20.37 0.59
CA THR A 131 -6.76 21.54 0.31
C THR A 131 -5.71 21.77 1.39
N MET A 132 -4.83 22.74 1.18
CA MET A 132 -3.92 23.25 2.21
C MET A 132 -4.67 23.69 3.48
N ALA A 133 -5.89 24.26 3.36
CA ALA A 133 -6.65 24.73 4.52
C ALA A 133 -7.17 23.56 5.37
N ASP A 134 -7.77 22.55 4.74
CA ASP A 134 -8.24 21.33 5.42
C ASP A 134 -7.07 20.60 6.11
N MET A 135 -5.89 20.59 5.46
CA MET A 135 -4.66 20.05 6.01
C MET A 135 -4.14 20.84 7.22
N GLU A 136 -4.21 22.17 7.20
CA GLU A 136 -3.80 23.01 8.34
C GLU A 136 -4.77 22.89 9.52
N GLU A 137 -6.07 22.74 9.26
CA GLU A 137 -7.07 22.41 10.28
C GLU A 137 -6.84 21.01 10.88
N ALA A 138 -6.51 20.01 10.05
CA ALA A 138 -6.14 18.68 10.51
C ALA A 138 -4.88 18.73 11.40
N ILE A 139 -3.83 19.47 11.01
CA ILE A 139 -2.61 19.65 11.84
C ILE A 139 -2.91 20.38 13.16
N ALA A 140 -3.89 21.29 13.19
CA ALA A 140 -4.27 21.98 14.42
C ALA A 140 -4.95 21.05 15.44
N LYS A 141 -5.72 20.06 14.97
CA LYS A 141 -6.47 19.09 15.80
C LYS A 141 -5.66 17.83 16.15
N GLU A 142 -4.95 17.27 15.16
CA GLU A 142 -4.40 15.91 15.18
C GLU A 142 -2.88 15.90 15.37
N PHE A 143 -2.36 14.81 15.96
CA PHE A 143 -0.91 14.61 16.08
C PHE A 143 -0.35 13.94 14.82
N LEU A 144 -0.09 14.76 13.81
CA LEU A 144 0.37 14.30 12.51
C LEU A 144 1.90 14.38 12.39
N LEU A 145 2.50 13.29 11.89
CA LEU A 145 3.91 13.24 11.52
C LEU A 145 4.07 13.48 10.02
N ALA A 146 5.00 14.37 9.66
CA ALA A 146 5.27 14.74 8.28
C ALA A 146 6.75 14.62 7.95
N GLY A 147 7.05 14.15 6.75
CA GLY A 147 8.38 14.09 6.19
C GLY A 147 8.54 15.04 4.99
N ARG A 148 9.78 15.38 4.66
CA ARG A 148 10.14 16.09 3.44
C ARG A 148 11.31 15.38 2.75
N GLY A 149 11.24 15.25 1.44
CA GLY A 149 12.38 14.80 0.66
C GLY A 149 13.51 15.84 0.68
N PHE A 150 14.75 15.40 0.54
CA PHE A 150 15.89 16.25 0.19
C PHE A 150 16.98 15.44 -0.50
N PHE A 151 17.88 16.12 -1.21
CA PHE A 151 19.10 15.53 -1.75
C PHE A 151 20.28 15.89 -0.84
N GLU A 152 21.10 14.92 -0.49
CA GLU A 152 22.29 15.17 0.32
C GLU A 152 23.44 15.72 -0.54
N GLU A 153 23.56 17.05 -0.54
CA GLU A 153 24.64 17.78 -1.21
C GLU A 153 26.01 17.25 -0.73
N ASN A 154 26.93 17.05 -1.68
CA ASN A 154 28.28 16.46 -1.48
C ASN A 154 28.33 14.96 -1.12
N SER A 155 27.23 14.20 -1.22
CA SER A 155 27.32 12.73 -1.15
C SER A 155 27.67 12.13 -2.53
N GLU A 156 28.81 11.43 -2.64
CA GLU A 156 29.18 10.65 -3.85
C GLU A 156 28.15 9.57 -4.20
N THR A 157 27.35 9.15 -3.22
CA THR A 157 26.26 8.18 -3.38
C THR A 157 24.90 8.82 -3.68
N GLY A 158 24.81 10.16 -3.75
CA GLY A 158 23.74 10.92 -4.41
C GLY A 158 22.31 10.64 -3.93
N GLY A 159 22.12 10.22 -2.67
CA GLY A 159 20.85 9.70 -2.19
C GLY A 159 19.78 10.78 -1.97
N TRP A 160 18.57 10.52 -2.47
CA TRP A 160 17.37 11.18 -1.94
C TRP A 160 17.08 10.61 -0.54
N LYS A 161 16.83 11.50 0.42
CA LYS A 161 16.58 11.16 1.82
C LYS A 161 15.31 11.85 2.30
N MET A 162 14.69 11.28 3.33
CA MET A 162 13.63 11.93 4.08
C MET A 162 14.20 12.59 5.34
N ALA A 163 13.71 13.77 5.66
CA ALA A 163 13.87 14.43 6.96
C ALA A 163 12.48 14.70 7.54
N ALA A 164 12.37 14.80 8.87
CA ALA A 164 11.16 15.28 9.51
C ALA A 164 10.84 16.73 9.11
N VAL A 165 9.55 17.07 9.16
CA VAL A 165 9.04 18.44 9.09
C VAL A 165 8.62 18.87 10.50
N GLY A 166 9.03 20.09 10.88
CA GLY A 166 9.02 20.51 12.28
C GLY A 166 10.06 19.79 13.13
N LEU A 167 10.08 20.13 14.42
CA LEU A 167 10.73 19.38 15.49
C LEU A 167 9.72 19.32 16.65
N ALA A 168 9.68 18.21 17.39
CA ALA A 168 8.91 18.17 18.63
C ALA A 168 9.53 19.17 19.63
N ARG A 169 8.70 20.02 20.23
CA ARG A 169 9.10 21.06 21.19
C ARG A 169 8.50 20.74 22.56
N GLY A 170 9.09 21.29 23.62
CA GLY A 170 8.55 21.20 24.99
C GLY A 170 8.39 19.78 25.50
N SER A 171 7.38 19.56 26.35
CA SER A 171 7.04 18.25 26.93
C SER A 171 5.54 17.95 26.94
N SER A 172 4.70 18.94 26.64
CA SER A 172 3.27 18.78 26.47
C SER A 172 2.88 18.46 25.01
N PHE A 173 1.65 17.99 24.84
CA PHE A 173 1.08 17.67 23.53
C PHE A 173 1.08 18.84 22.54
N GLU A 174 0.66 20.03 22.98
CA GLU A 174 0.52 21.24 22.17
C GLU A 174 1.87 21.86 21.75
N GLU A 175 2.93 21.57 22.50
CA GLU A 175 4.30 21.94 22.12
C GLU A 175 4.89 20.92 21.13
N ALA A 176 4.68 19.63 21.40
CA ALA A 176 5.27 18.53 20.65
C ALA A 176 4.66 18.33 19.25
N LYS A 177 3.38 18.70 19.05
CA LYS A 177 2.71 18.50 17.76
C LYS A 177 3.31 19.35 16.65
N LEU A 178 3.16 18.85 15.42
CA LEU A 178 3.41 19.58 14.18
C LEU A 178 2.48 20.81 14.11
N ARG A 179 2.92 21.88 13.45
CA ARG A 179 2.11 23.10 13.27
C ARG A 179 2.06 23.57 11.81
N PRO A 180 1.03 24.33 11.40
CA PRO A 180 0.93 24.90 10.05
C PRO A 180 2.19 25.66 9.60
N GLU A 181 2.84 26.41 10.50
CA GLU A 181 4.08 27.13 10.18
C GLU A 181 5.27 26.20 9.86
N ASP A 182 5.35 25.01 10.44
CA ASP A 182 6.41 24.03 10.15
C ASP A 182 6.29 23.52 8.71
N VAL A 183 5.06 23.22 8.28
CA VAL A 183 4.75 22.78 6.91
C VAL A 183 4.97 23.91 5.91
N ARG A 184 4.47 25.12 6.19
CA ARG A 184 4.71 26.32 5.39
C ARG A 184 6.21 26.68 5.30
N ALA A 185 7.02 26.34 6.30
CA ALA A 185 8.47 26.51 6.28
C ALA A 185 9.16 25.42 5.44
N ALA A 186 8.75 24.15 5.56
CA ALA A 186 9.29 23.05 4.76
C ALA A 186 8.97 23.18 3.26
N LEU A 187 7.77 23.64 2.91
CA LEU A 187 7.37 23.95 1.52
C LEU A 187 8.21 25.07 0.86
N LYS A 188 8.92 25.90 1.65
CA LYS A 188 9.84 26.94 1.15
C LYS A 188 11.27 26.43 0.94
N GLN A 189 11.58 25.19 1.28
CA GLN A 189 12.92 24.61 1.13
C GLN A 189 13.16 24.07 -0.29
N ARG A 190 14.40 23.69 -0.61
CA ARG A 190 14.87 23.32 -1.97
C ARG A 190 14.07 22.19 -2.65
N SER A 191 13.44 21.29 -1.88
CA SER A 191 12.58 20.22 -2.40
C SER A 191 11.09 20.59 -2.49
N GLY A 192 10.71 21.68 -1.81
CA GLY A 192 9.35 22.24 -1.74
C GLY A 192 8.22 21.25 -1.51
N THR A 193 8.48 20.09 -0.91
CA THR A 193 7.54 18.97 -0.86
C THR A 193 7.47 18.36 0.54
N VAL A 194 6.24 18.27 1.05
CA VAL A 194 5.91 17.65 2.34
C VAL A 194 5.00 16.45 2.10
N VAL A 195 5.23 15.37 2.85
CA VAL A 195 4.55 14.08 2.73
C VAL A 195 4.03 13.66 4.10
N PHE A 196 2.76 13.25 4.16
CA PHE A 196 2.11 12.65 5.32
C PHE A 196 1.81 11.20 4.99
N ASN A 197 2.53 10.27 5.63
CA ASN A 197 2.39 8.84 5.38
C ASN A 197 1.21 8.27 6.17
N SER A 198 0.47 7.32 5.59
CA SER A 198 -0.67 6.65 6.23
C SER A 198 -1.72 7.61 6.82
N VAL A 199 -1.91 8.78 6.22
CA VAL A 199 -2.72 9.89 6.76
C VAL A 199 -4.19 9.54 6.98
N GLY A 200 -4.74 8.58 6.20
CA GLY A 200 -6.09 8.06 6.44
C GLY A 200 -6.22 7.26 7.75
N GLY A 201 -5.12 6.86 8.39
CA GLY A 201 -5.11 6.35 9.77
C GLY A 201 -5.06 7.46 10.82
N SER A 202 -5.09 8.74 10.45
CA SER A 202 -5.01 9.87 11.39
C SER A 202 -5.80 11.13 10.97
N VAL A 203 -6.76 11.02 10.05
CA VAL A 203 -7.65 12.12 9.65
C VAL A 203 -8.99 11.52 9.22
N ALA A 204 -10.08 11.81 9.94
CA ALA A 204 -11.39 11.16 9.75
C ALA A 204 -11.95 11.22 8.31
N ALA A 205 -11.84 12.38 7.64
CA ALA A 205 -12.26 12.54 6.25
C ALA A 205 -11.46 11.65 5.28
N LEU A 206 -10.15 11.52 5.50
CA LEU A 206 -9.25 10.72 4.68
C LEU A 206 -9.32 9.22 5.05
N ALA A 207 -9.75 8.89 6.27
CA ALA A 207 -10.18 7.54 6.63
C ALA A 207 -11.43 7.10 5.84
N GLY A 208 -12.26 8.06 5.42
CA GLY A 208 -13.33 7.86 4.43
C GLY A 208 -12.84 7.22 3.15
N VAL A 209 -11.95 7.92 2.43
CA VAL A 209 -11.29 7.45 1.20
C VAL A 209 -10.70 6.04 1.36
N CYS A 210 -10.03 5.77 2.49
CA CYS A 210 -9.47 4.45 2.78
C CYS A 210 -10.53 3.36 3.02
N LEU A 211 -11.59 3.66 3.77
CA LEU A 211 -12.66 2.71 4.07
C LEU A 211 -13.39 2.31 2.78
N ASP A 212 -13.75 3.31 1.97
CA ASP A 212 -14.42 3.13 0.68
C ASP A 212 -13.58 2.25 -0.26
N ALA A 213 -12.25 2.47 -0.29
CA ALA A 213 -11.31 1.64 -1.03
C ALA A 213 -11.21 0.20 -0.49
N VAL A 214 -11.15 -0.01 0.84
CA VAL A 214 -11.15 -1.35 1.46
C VAL A 214 -12.48 -2.09 1.24
N GLU A 215 -13.59 -1.37 1.06
CA GLU A 215 -14.87 -1.97 0.69
C GLU A 215 -14.96 -2.34 -0.80
N ALA A 216 -14.40 -1.54 -1.71
CA ALA A 216 -14.48 -1.77 -3.15
C ALA A 216 -13.38 -2.71 -3.69
N PHE A 217 -12.10 -2.49 -3.35
CA PHE A 217 -10.98 -3.33 -3.78
C PHE A 217 -10.87 -4.64 -2.99
N ARG A 218 -11.40 -4.65 -1.75
CA ARG A 218 -11.30 -5.79 -0.81
C ARG A 218 -9.84 -6.22 -0.61
N LEU A 219 -8.93 -5.27 -0.48
CA LEU A 219 -7.49 -5.46 -0.31
C LEU A 219 -6.95 -4.51 0.77
N PRO A 220 -5.75 -4.77 1.34
CA PRO A 220 -5.03 -3.80 2.16
C PRO A 220 -4.80 -2.49 1.38
N VAL A 221 -4.96 -1.34 2.02
CA VAL A 221 -4.67 -0.03 1.43
C VAL A 221 -3.88 0.84 2.40
N ALA A 222 -3.12 1.79 1.87
CA ALA A 222 -2.54 2.90 2.59
C ALA A 222 -2.73 4.19 1.80
N LEU A 223 -3.00 5.30 2.49
CA LEU A 223 -3.17 6.61 1.87
C LEU A 223 -2.08 7.55 2.36
N ASN A 224 -1.28 8.08 1.45
CA ASN A 224 -0.30 9.13 1.72
C ASN A 224 -0.80 10.44 1.10
N LEU A 225 -0.53 11.57 1.75
CA LEU A 225 -0.82 12.91 1.23
C LEU A 225 0.47 13.65 0.91
N TYR A 226 0.49 14.33 -0.23
CA TYR A 226 1.63 15.08 -0.72
C TYR A 226 1.22 16.53 -1.03
N MET A 227 1.97 17.47 -0.48
CA MET A 227 1.88 18.89 -0.81
C MET A 227 3.18 19.31 -1.47
N THR A 228 3.10 19.91 -2.66
CA THR A 228 4.25 20.47 -3.38
C THR A 228 4.01 21.95 -3.65
N ALA A 229 4.97 22.79 -3.28
CA ALA A 229 4.92 24.23 -3.50
C ALA A 229 4.92 24.59 -5.01
N PRO A 230 4.40 25.77 -5.40
CA PRO A 230 4.41 26.21 -6.80
C PRO A 230 5.83 26.32 -7.36
N GLY A 231 5.98 26.05 -8.66
CA GLY A 231 7.23 26.23 -9.40
C GLY A 231 8.32 25.19 -9.11
N GLN A 232 8.07 24.21 -8.25
CA GLN A 232 8.99 23.10 -7.98
C GLN A 232 9.14 22.19 -9.21
N SER A 233 10.35 22.13 -9.75
CA SER A 233 10.70 21.40 -10.97
C SER A 233 10.96 19.90 -10.77
N THR A 234 10.93 19.41 -9.54
CA THR A 234 10.91 17.98 -9.16
C THR A 234 10.46 17.85 -7.70
N SER A 235 9.36 17.15 -7.42
CA SER A 235 8.92 16.90 -6.03
C SER A 235 9.58 15.65 -5.42
N ALA A 236 9.84 14.65 -6.26
CA ALA A 236 10.48 13.39 -5.91
C ALA A 236 11.27 12.85 -7.13
N PRO A 237 12.42 12.18 -6.91
CA PRO A 237 13.19 11.58 -8.01
C PRO A 237 12.38 10.46 -8.72
N PRO A 238 12.79 10.03 -9.92
CA PRO A 238 12.18 8.88 -10.58
C PRO A 238 12.26 7.60 -9.71
N HIS A 239 11.12 7.06 -9.31
CA HIS A 239 11.03 5.88 -8.43
C HIS A 239 9.81 5.00 -8.73
N THR A 240 9.93 3.73 -8.35
CA THR A 240 8.84 2.73 -8.30
C THR A 240 8.46 2.49 -6.84
N ASP A 241 7.17 2.35 -6.56
CA ASP A 241 6.68 1.86 -5.28
C ASP A 241 6.71 0.31 -5.22
N LYS A 242 5.83 -0.30 -4.42
CA LYS A 242 5.48 -1.73 -4.44
C LYS A 242 3.95 -1.96 -4.48
N GLN A 243 3.20 -0.88 -4.62
CA GLN A 243 1.75 -0.82 -4.42
C GLN A 243 1.09 -0.44 -5.75
N ASP A 244 -0.16 -0.84 -5.97
CA ASP A 244 -0.96 -0.31 -7.06
C ASP A 244 -1.52 1.06 -6.63
N VAL A 245 -1.08 2.14 -7.26
CA VAL A 245 -1.29 3.52 -6.78
C VAL A 245 -2.39 4.25 -7.56
N PHE A 246 -3.39 4.74 -6.85
CA PHE A 246 -4.34 5.72 -7.34
C PHE A 246 -3.93 7.12 -6.90
N VAL A 247 -3.72 8.02 -7.86
CA VAL A 247 -3.32 9.41 -7.61
C VAL A 247 -4.50 10.34 -7.81
N LEU A 248 -4.93 10.94 -6.69
CA LEU A 248 -6.11 11.79 -6.58
C LEU A 248 -5.61 13.24 -6.45
N GLN A 249 -5.59 14.03 -7.53
CA GLN A 249 -5.23 15.46 -7.46
C GLN A 249 -6.42 16.25 -6.92
N THR A 250 -6.30 16.80 -5.71
CA THR A 250 -7.41 17.49 -5.03
C THR A 250 -7.32 19.01 -5.13
N GLN A 251 -6.11 19.58 -5.07
CA GLN A 251 -5.86 21.02 -5.23
C GLN A 251 -4.62 21.29 -6.10
N GLY A 252 -4.61 22.40 -6.82
CA GLY A 252 -3.51 22.80 -7.69
C GLY A 252 -3.28 21.81 -8.84
N ARG A 253 -2.09 21.87 -9.45
CA ARG A 253 -1.76 21.05 -10.62
C ARG A 253 -0.35 20.48 -10.54
N LYS A 254 -0.20 19.25 -11.04
CA LYS A 254 1.08 18.53 -11.07
C LYS A 254 1.22 17.82 -12.42
N ARG A 255 2.41 17.93 -13.01
CA ARG A 255 2.81 17.20 -14.21
C ARG A 255 3.49 15.90 -13.79
N TRP A 256 2.87 14.80 -14.18
CA TRP A 256 3.40 13.45 -13.99
C TRP A 256 4.14 13.00 -15.22
N ARG A 257 5.27 12.32 -15.03
CA ARG A 257 5.96 11.57 -16.07
C ARG A 257 6.06 10.14 -15.58
N VAL A 258 5.32 9.25 -16.22
CA VAL A 258 5.25 7.83 -15.88
C VAL A 258 5.90 7.06 -17.02
N LEU A 259 6.89 6.24 -16.68
CA LEU A 259 7.48 5.28 -17.59
C LEU A 259 6.95 3.90 -17.22
N TYR A 260 6.63 3.07 -18.21
CA TYR A 260 6.29 1.67 -17.97
C TYR A 260 7.55 0.81 -17.95
N MET A 261 7.72 -0.01 -16.90
CA MET A 261 8.58 -1.19 -16.93
C MET A 261 7.76 -2.41 -16.49
N PRO A 262 8.07 -3.62 -16.98
CA PRO A 262 7.45 -4.85 -16.48
C PRO A 262 7.65 -5.07 -14.96
N ALA A 263 8.74 -4.55 -14.39
CA ALA A 263 9.01 -4.53 -12.94
C ALA A 263 8.61 -3.21 -12.25
N GLY A 264 7.59 -2.53 -12.75
CA GLY A 264 6.91 -1.42 -12.07
C GLY A 264 6.87 -0.13 -12.86
N PHE A 265 6.24 0.88 -12.27
CA PHE A 265 5.97 2.17 -12.91
C PHE A 265 6.89 3.26 -12.35
N PRO A 266 8.14 3.40 -12.84
CA PRO A 266 9.00 4.50 -12.42
C PRO A 266 8.37 5.82 -12.84
N HIS A 267 7.91 6.56 -11.84
CA HIS A 267 7.27 7.84 -12.01
C HIS A 267 8.10 8.96 -11.39
N THR A 268 8.01 10.15 -11.97
CA THR A 268 8.57 11.39 -11.43
C THR A 268 7.59 12.53 -11.67
N THR A 269 7.68 13.58 -10.87
CA THR A 269 6.69 14.66 -10.88
C THR A 269 7.30 16.03 -10.70
N ASP A 270 6.78 16.97 -11.48
CA ASP A 270 7.07 18.40 -11.40
C ASP A 270 5.75 19.20 -11.29
N THR A 271 5.78 20.36 -10.65
CA THR A 271 4.65 21.32 -10.75
C THR A 271 4.80 22.12 -12.03
N VAL A 272 3.68 22.60 -12.58
CA VAL A 272 3.65 23.15 -13.95
C VAL A 272 4.29 24.54 -14.00
N VAL A 273 5.60 24.60 -14.19
CA VAL A 273 6.33 25.86 -14.44
C VAL A 273 5.89 26.44 -15.79
N GLY A 274 5.34 27.66 -15.78
CA GLY A 274 5.07 28.43 -17.00
C GLY A 274 3.64 28.96 -17.16
N MET A 275 2.66 28.47 -16.38
CA MET A 275 1.35 29.13 -16.30
C MET A 275 1.39 30.24 -15.25
N ALA A 276 1.06 31.47 -15.66
CA ALA A 276 1.34 32.67 -14.88
C ALA A 276 0.42 32.80 -13.65
N GLU A 277 1.03 32.81 -12.47
CA GLU A 277 0.42 32.95 -11.13
C GLU A 277 -0.31 31.73 -10.53
N GLU A 278 0.16 30.50 -10.76
CA GLU A 278 -0.10 29.46 -9.73
C GLU A 278 0.68 29.83 -8.45
N ARG A 279 -0.06 30.21 -7.40
CA ARG A 279 0.45 30.62 -6.07
C ARG A 279 0.21 29.56 -4.99
N ASP A 280 -0.76 28.68 -5.24
CA ASP A 280 -1.26 27.70 -4.28
C ASP A 280 -0.53 26.37 -4.46
N PRO A 281 -0.24 25.63 -3.36
CA PRO A 281 0.44 24.35 -3.46
C PRO A 281 -0.42 23.31 -4.20
N SER A 282 0.26 22.42 -4.93
CA SER A 282 -0.35 21.21 -5.48
C SER A 282 -0.54 20.19 -4.35
N VAL A 283 -1.79 19.92 -3.98
CA VAL A 283 -2.17 18.88 -3.01
C VAL A 283 -2.76 17.68 -3.76
N HIS A 284 -2.26 16.49 -3.41
CA HIS A 284 -2.71 15.23 -3.99
C HIS A 284 -2.58 14.11 -2.96
N LEU A 285 -3.45 13.12 -3.11
CA LEU A 285 -3.42 11.88 -2.35
C LEU A 285 -2.85 10.77 -3.24
N THR A 286 -2.11 9.83 -2.64
CA THR A 286 -1.77 8.55 -3.27
C THR A 286 -2.36 7.43 -2.42
N LEU A 287 -3.39 6.77 -2.93
CA LEU A 287 -3.96 5.55 -2.35
C LEU A 287 -3.22 4.36 -2.95
N GLY A 288 -2.31 3.77 -2.17
CA GLY A 288 -1.64 2.52 -2.53
C GLY A 288 -2.45 1.33 -2.06
N VAL A 289 -2.94 0.52 -2.99
CA VAL A 289 -3.46 -0.83 -2.72
C VAL A 289 -2.27 -1.78 -2.68
N ASP A 290 -2.15 -2.56 -1.61
CA ASP A 290 -0.91 -3.30 -1.31
C ASP A 290 -1.14 -4.80 -1.13
N THR A 291 -0.39 -5.58 -1.88
CA THR A 291 -0.31 -7.04 -1.76
C THR A 291 1.13 -7.52 -1.55
N HIS A 292 2.14 -6.70 -1.85
CA HIS A 292 3.56 -7.01 -1.75
C HIS A 292 4.09 -6.98 -0.31
N ILE A 293 3.74 -5.96 0.48
CA ILE A 293 4.18 -5.84 1.88
C ILE A 293 3.49 -6.92 2.73
N TRP A 294 2.28 -7.31 2.34
CA TRP A 294 1.39 -8.19 3.09
C TRP A 294 1.51 -9.68 2.76
N GLY A 295 2.40 -10.07 1.85
CA GLY A 295 2.63 -11.47 1.47
C GLY A 295 1.52 -12.07 0.61
N LEU A 296 0.79 -11.26 -0.15
CA LEU A 296 -0.38 -11.64 -0.96
C LEU A 296 -0.06 -11.69 -2.47
N THR A 297 1.12 -12.19 -2.84
CA THR A 297 1.57 -12.36 -4.24
C THR A 297 1.91 -13.83 -4.55
N HIS A 298 1.95 -14.20 -5.83
CA HIS A 298 2.38 -15.55 -6.25
C HIS A 298 3.82 -15.86 -5.77
N ALA A 299 4.69 -14.86 -5.71
CA ALA A 299 6.03 -14.97 -5.13
C ALA A 299 6.04 -15.32 -3.64
N ALA A 300 5.15 -14.71 -2.83
CA ALA A 300 5.02 -15.06 -1.42
C ALA A 300 4.46 -16.49 -1.25
N LEU A 301 3.45 -16.86 -2.06
CA LEU A 301 2.89 -18.22 -2.10
C LEU A 301 3.96 -19.27 -2.43
N ARG A 302 4.84 -19.02 -3.42
CA ARG A 302 6.01 -19.88 -3.70
C ARG A 302 6.87 -20.08 -2.48
N ASP A 303 7.35 -18.99 -1.88
CA ASP A 303 8.33 -19.09 -0.80
C ASP A 303 7.74 -19.80 0.42
N TYR A 304 6.47 -19.55 0.76
CA TYR A 304 5.77 -20.31 1.80
C TYR A 304 5.58 -21.78 1.43
N PHE A 305 5.19 -22.11 0.19
CA PHE A 305 5.01 -23.48 -0.28
C PHE A 305 6.32 -24.30 -0.20
N LEU A 306 7.41 -23.81 -0.81
CA LEU A 306 8.68 -24.53 -0.87
C LEU A 306 9.28 -24.78 0.52
N TYR A 307 9.10 -23.82 1.43
CA TYR A 307 9.57 -23.86 2.80
C TYR A 307 8.75 -24.83 3.67
N ARG A 308 7.42 -24.87 3.47
CA ARG A 308 6.53 -25.80 4.16
C ARG A 308 6.70 -27.25 3.69
N LEU A 309 6.97 -27.45 2.41
CA LEU A 309 7.20 -28.75 1.79
C LEU A 309 8.48 -29.40 2.36
N GLN A 310 9.64 -28.74 2.21
CA GLN A 310 10.91 -29.17 2.81
C GLN A 310 11.68 -27.98 3.39
N PRO A 311 11.86 -27.90 4.73
CA PRO A 311 12.66 -26.84 5.35
C PRO A 311 14.14 -26.97 5.00
N GLY A 312 14.64 -26.00 4.24
CA GLY A 312 16.04 -25.90 3.82
C GLY A 312 16.36 -24.50 3.30
N PRO A 313 17.50 -24.30 2.64
CA PRO A 313 17.74 -23.08 1.88
C PRO A 313 16.65 -22.94 0.81
N THR A 314 15.89 -21.85 0.82
CA THR A 314 14.93 -21.56 -0.25
C THR A 314 15.68 -21.49 -1.56
N ALA A 315 15.25 -22.28 -2.56
CA ALA A 315 15.82 -22.27 -3.90
C ALA A 315 15.74 -20.83 -4.45
N THR A 316 16.88 -20.16 -4.52
CA THR A 316 16.98 -18.81 -5.07
C THR A 316 16.55 -18.88 -6.52
N LEU A 317 15.51 -18.12 -6.88
CA LEU A 317 15.07 -17.98 -8.26
C LEU A 317 16.29 -17.70 -9.16
N PRO A 318 16.40 -18.39 -10.31
CA PRO A 318 17.44 -18.04 -11.28
C PRO A 318 17.29 -16.55 -11.63
N PRO A 319 18.39 -15.78 -11.73
CA PRO A 319 18.30 -14.40 -12.18
C PRO A 319 17.69 -14.37 -13.59
N PRO A 320 16.80 -13.41 -13.90
CA PRO A 320 16.18 -13.33 -15.22
C PRO A 320 17.26 -13.26 -16.31
N PRO A 321 17.07 -13.94 -17.46
CA PRO A 321 18.11 -14.10 -18.47
C PRO A 321 18.63 -12.74 -18.94
N PRO A 322 19.95 -12.51 -18.97
CA PRO A 322 20.54 -11.17 -19.11
C PRO A 322 20.39 -10.53 -20.50
N SER A 323 19.66 -11.17 -21.41
CA SER A 323 19.53 -10.79 -22.83
C SER A 323 18.17 -10.23 -23.23
N THR A 324 17.11 -10.40 -22.43
CA THR A 324 15.76 -9.94 -22.82
C THR A 324 15.51 -8.50 -22.36
N GLN A 325 15.31 -7.59 -23.33
CA GLN A 325 15.00 -6.17 -23.07
C GLN A 325 13.67 -5.95 -22.33
N THR A 326 12.80 -6.96 -22.35
CA THR A 326 11.61 -7.09 -21.51
C THR A 326 11.82 -8.24 -20.51
N LEU A 327 11.32 -8.10 -19.28
CA LEU A 327 11.13 -9.28 -18.43
C LEU A 327 10.04 -10.17 -19.03
N PRO A 328 10.12 -11.50 -18.90
CA PRO A 328 9.04 -12.40 -19.31
C PRO A 328 7.71 -12.04 -18.64
N GLU A 329 6.59 -12.17 -19.36
CA GLU A 329 5.25 -11.93 -18.81
C GLU A 329 4.98 -12.79 -17.57
N ALA A 330 5.48 -14.03 -17.57
CA ALA A 330 5.45 -14.94 -16.44
C ALA A 330 6.13 -14.37 -15.17
N PHE A 331 7.22 -13.61 -15.31
CA PHE A 331 7.89 -12.95 -14.18
C PHE A 331 7.07 -11.77 -13.64
N VAL A 332 6.31 -11.08 -14.50
CA VAL A 332 5.34 -10.05 -14.07
C VAL A 332 4.19 -10.72 -13.30
N ARG A 333 3.63 -11.81 -13.84
CA ARG A 333 2.57 -12.61 -13.18
C ARG A 333 3.02 -13.22 -11.85
N PHE A 334 4.28 -13.62 -11.73
CA PHE A 334 4.87 -14.10 -10.48
C PHE A 334 4.89 -13.04 -9.36
N HIS A 335 5.06 -11.78 -9.73
CA HIS A 335 4.97 -10.64 -8.80
C HIS A 335 3.61 -9.95 -8.81
N ALA A 336 2.63 -10.46 -9.57
CA ALA A 336 1.25 -9.99 -9.48
C ALA A 336 0.63 -10.40 -8.14
N GLN A 337 -0.48 -9.75 -7.78
CA GLN A 337 -1.24 -10.16 -6.62
C GLN A 337 -1.80 -11.57 -6.81
N LEU A 338 -1.94 -12.31 -5.71
CA LEU A 338 -2.86 -13.44 -5.68
C LEU A 338 -4.26 -12.92 -6.05
N PRO A 339 -5.08 -13.70 -6.78
CA PRO A 339 -6.39 -13.28 -7.27
C PRO A 339 -7.47 -13.18 -6.16
N LEU A 340 -7.21 -12.31 -5.19
CA LEU A 340 -7.97 -12.00 -4.00
C LEU A 340 -8.68 -10.65 -4.17
N GLY A 341 -9.56 -10.31 -3.24
CA GLY A 341 -10.30 -9.05 -3.22
C GLY A 341 -11.30 -8.88 -4.37
N LEU A 342 -10.81 -8.53 -5.57
CA LEU A 342 -11.64 -8.29 -6.76
C LEU A 342 -12.42 -9.53 -7.21
N ARG A 343 -11.78 -10.72 -7.19
CA ARG A 343 -12.50 -12.00 -7.40
C ARG A 343 -13.37 -12.41 -6.20
N GLU A 344 -13.07 -11.91 -5.00
CA GLU A 344 -13.93 -12.15 -3.82
C GLU A 344 -15.25 -11.41 -3.97
N ALA A 345 -15.23 -10.12 -4.35
CA ALA A 345 -16.42 -9.31 -4.55
C ALA A 345 -17.41 -9.97 -5.53
N ALA A 346 -16.92 -10.34 -6.72
CA ALA A 346 -17.72 -11.01 -7.76
C ALA A 346 -18.32 -12.37 -7.35
N ALA A 347 -17.83 -12.99 -6.27
CA ALA A 347 -18.34 -14.27 -5.74
C ALA A 347 -19.11 -14.12 -4.41
N ALA A 348 -18.99 -12.97 -3.74
CA ALA A 348 -19.66 -12.66 -2.47
C ALA A 348 -21.13 -12.25 -2.67
N ASP A 349 -21.47 -11.58 -3.77
CA ASP A 349 -22.83 -11.12 -4.08
C ASP A 349 -23.87 -12.26 -4.16
N ALA A 350 -23.43 -13.50 -4.37
CA ALA A 350 -24.26 -14.70 -4.31
C ALA A 350 -24.62 -15.16 -2.87
N GLY A 351 -24.31 -14.37 -1.83
CA GLY A 351 -24.56 -14.73 -0.43
C GLY A 351 -23.67 -15.88 0.09
N THR A 352 -22.55 -16.12 -0.59
CA THR A 352 -21.70 -17.31 -0.41
C THR A 352 -21.03 -17.33 0.97
N ARG A 353 -21.22 -18.42 1.73
CA ARG A 353 -20.51 -18.62 3.01
C ARG A 353 -19.00 -18.68 2.78
N TRP A 354 -18.21 -18.07 3.69
CA TRP A 354 -16.74 -18.03 3.60
C TRP A 354 -16.10 -19.40 3.32
N SER A 355 -16.63 -20.50 3.88
CA SER A 355 -16.12 -21.85 3.63
C SER A 355 -16.19 -22.28 2.16
N ALA A 356 -17.25 -21.91 1.44
CA ALA A 356 -17.40 -22.23 0.00
C ALA A 356 -16.63 -21.22 -0.86
N LEU A 357 -16.66 -19.93 -0.50
CA LEU A 357 -15.88 -18.88 -1.15
C LEU A 357 -14.37 -19.19 -1.11
N LYS A 358 -13.88 -19.67 0.04
CA LYS A 358 -12.50 -20.12 0.24
C LYS A 358 -12.12 -21.32 -0.62
N GLN A 359 -13.06 -22.24 -0.90
CA GLN A 359 -12.82 -23.37 -1.81
C GLN A 359 -12.71 -22.91 -3.28
N VAL A 360 -13.60 -22.02 -3.72
CA VAL A 360 -13.59 -21.47 -5.09
C VAL A 360 -12.35 -20.61 -5.33
N LEU A 361 -12.03 -19.70 -4.40
CA LEU A 361 -10.81 -18.89 -4.47
C LEU A 361 -9.55 -19.76 -4.35
N GLY A 362 -9.56 -20.77 -3.47
CA GLY A 362 -8.44 -21.70 -3.29
C GLY A 362 -8.06 -22.43 -4.58
N ALA A 363 -9.01 -23.14 -5.19
CA ALA A 363 -8.77 -23.83 -6.46
C ALA A 363 -8.33 -22.88 -7.59
N GLY A 364 -8.87 -21.65 -7.62
CA GLY A 364 -8.45 -20.61 -8.57
C GLY A 364 -7.01 -20.11 -8.35
N VAL A 365 -6.60 -19.92 -7.10
CA VAL A 365 -5.23 -19.56 -6.73
C VAL A 365 -4.26 -20.70 -7.03
N GLU A 366 -4.61 -21.94 -6.67
CA GLU A 366 -3.79 -23.14 -6.89
C GLU A 366 -3.50 -23.38 -8.38
N ALA A 367 -4.53 -23.32 -9.23
CA ALA A 367 -4.37 -23.51 -10.67
C ALA A 367 -3.55 -22.38 -11.33
N GLU A 368 -3.78 -21.12 -10.92
CA GLU A 368 -3.04 -19.96 -11.44
C GLU A 368 -1.57 -20.00 -11.00
N PHE A 369 -1.30 -20.39 -9.75
CA PHE A 369 0.05 -20.60 -9.22
C PHE A 369 0.78 -21.72 -9.96
N GLN A 370 0.16 -22.89 -10.14
CA GLN A 370 0.77 -24.00 -10.91
C GLN A 370 1.10 -23.61 -12.35
N ALA A 371 0.27 -22.79 -13.00
CA ALA A 371 0.56 -22.26 -14.33
C ALA A 371 1.78 -21.32 -14.29
N VAL A 372 1.79 -20.33 -13.38
CA VAL A 372 2.92 -19.39 -13.23
C VAL A 372 4.24 -20.11 -12.93
N MET A 373 4.24 -21.08 -12.01
CA MET A 373 5.44 -21.83 -11.65
C MET A 373 6.02 -22.60 -12.85
N ARG A 374 5.17 -23.25 -13.65
CA ARG A 374 5.56 -23.95 -14.90
C ARG A 374 6.15 -23.05 -15.98
N GLU A 375 5.98 -21.73 -15.87
CA GLU A 375 6.51 -20.75 -16.82
C GLU A 375 7.83 -20.08 -16.35
N ILE A 376 8.21 -20.20 -15.07
CA ILE A 376 9.35 -19.46 -14.48
C ILE A 376 10.41 -20.34 -13.79
N GLU A 377 10.02 -21.50 -13.26
CA GLU A 377 10.89 -22.32 -12.42
C GLU A 377 11.74 -23.31 -13.24
N ASP A 378 12.81 -23.80 -12.62
CA ASP A 378 13.58 -24.91 -13.17
C ASP A 378 12.89 -26.28 -12.95
N GLU A 379 13.36 -27.28 -13.69
CA GLU A 379 12.84 -28.66 -13.62
C GLU A 379 12.88 -29.24 -12.20
N HIS A 380 13.86 -28.85 -11.37
CA HIS A 380 13.97 -29.35 -10.01
C HIS A 380 12.84 -28.80 -9.12
N VAL A 381 12.50 -27.52 -9.22
CA VAL A 381 11.35 -26.96 -8.47
C VAL A 381 10.01 -27.46 -9.05
N LEU A 382 9.93 -27.79 -10.34
CA LEU A 382 8.75 -28.44 -10.92
C LEU A 382 8.57 -29.89 -10.42
N GLN A 383 9.65 -30.68 -10.33
CA GLN A 383 9.62 -31.99 -9.67
C GLN A 383 9.12 -31.90 -8.22
N ARG A 384 9.41 -30.80 -7.50
CA ARG A 384 8.88 -30.54 -6.15
C ARG A 384 7.38 -30.22 -6.10
N LEU A 385 6.75 -29.82 -7.20
CA LEU A 385 5.28 -29.74 -7.29
C LEU A 385 4.62 -31.11 -7.49
N GLU A 386 5.41 -32.12 -7.88
CA GLU A 386 4.97 -33.50 -8.15
C GLU A 386 5.33 -34.47 -7.01
N GLU A 387 6.01 -34.01 -5.95
CA GLU A 387 6.29 -34.77 -4.72
C GLU A 387 5.00 -35.24 -4.01
N GLU A 388 5.06 -36.42 -3.39
CA GLU A 388 3.92 -36.96 -2.62
C GLU A 388 3.56 -36.02 -1.46
N GLY A 389 2.32 -35.53 -1.46
CA GLY A 389 1.84 -34.54 -0.49
C GLY A 389 2.05 -33.07 -0.89
N ALA A 390 2.72 -32.76 -2.01
CA ALA A 390 2.90 -31.38 -2.48
C ALA A 390 1.56 -30.64 -2.67
N ALA A 391 0.56 -31.32 -3.22
CA ALA A 391 -0.79 -30.75 -3.36
C ALA A 391 -1.48 -30.46 -2.01
N GLU A 392 -1.28 -31.30 -0.98
CA GLU A 392 -1.80 -31.07 0.38
C GLU A 392 -1.14 -29.83 1.01
N VAL A 393 0.19 -29.71 0.87
CA VAL A 393 0.96 -28.57 1.35
C VAL A 393 0.56 -27.27 0.64
N LEU A 394 0.38 -27.32 -0.69
CA LEU A 394 -0.07 -26.16 -1.47
C LEU A 394 -1.46 -25.70 -1.02
N GLY A 395 -2.41 -26.63 -0.86
CA GLY A 395 -3.75 -26.34 -0.36
C GLY A 395 -3.75 -25.74 1.05
N GLU A 396 -2.87 -26.20 1.96
CA GLU A 396 -2.70 -25.59 3.29
C GLU A 396 -2.17 -24.15 3.18
N VAL A 397 -1.17 -23.90 2.33
CA VAL A 397 -0.57 -22.57 2.16
C VAL A 397 -1.57 -21.58 1.55
N VAL A 398 -2.29 -21.98 0.51
CA VAL A 398 -3.36 -21.17 -0.09
C VAL A 398 -4.48 -20.92 0.91
N ALA A 399 -4.90 -21.94 1.66
CA ALA A 399 -5.89 -21.79 2.72
C ALA A 399 -5.42 -20.85 3.85
N ARG A 400 -4.13 -20.83 4.18
CA ARG A 400 -3.55 -19.90 5.17
C ARG A 400 -3.53 -18.47 4.64
N LEU A 401 -3.11 -18.25 3.40
CA LEU A 401 -3.05 -16.92 2.79
C LEU A 401 -4.44 -16.31 2.61
N LEU A 402 -5.47 -17.12 2.33
CA LEU A 402 -6.87 -16.69 2.30
C LEU A 402 -7.36 -16.19 3.68
N ASP A 403 -7.05 -16.89 4.77
CA ASP A 403 -7.44 -16.43 6.12
C ASP A 403 -6.61 -15.21 6.58
N HIS A 404 -5.33 -15.14 6.20
CA HIS A 404 -4.44 -14.00 6.46
C HIS A 404 -4.92 -12.73 5.75
N HIS A 405 -5.20 -12.84 4.45
CA HIS A 405 -5.80 -11.78 3.63
C HIS A 405 -7.09 -11.23 4.25
N ARG A 406 -7.99 -12.13 4.66
CA ARG A 406 -9.26 -11.75 5.31
C ARG A 406 -9.04 -11.07 6.67
N SER A 407 -8.05 -11.54 7.44
CA SER A 407 -7.68 -10.92 8.72
C SER A 407 -7.16 -9.49 8.52
N LEU A 408 -6.17 -9.28 7.65
CA LEU A 408 -5.65 -7.95 7.33
C LEU A 408 -6.75 -7.00 6.86
N THR A 409 -7.55 -7.41 5.87
CA THR A 409 -8.64 -6.59 5.31
C THR A 409 -9.69 -6.24 6.37
N SER A 410 -9.94 -7.13 7.35
CA SER A 410 -10.79 -6.84 8.50
C SER A 410 -10.16 -5.85 9.48
N VAL A 411 -8.85 -5.90 9.71
CA VAL A 411 -8.13 -4.94 10.58
C VAL A 411 -8.09 -3.55 9.93
N PHE A 412 -7.80 -3.46 8.62
CA PHE A 412 -7.86 -2.20 7.87
C PHE A 412 -9.27 -1.59 7.89
N ARG A 413 -10.32 -2.38 7.61
CA ARG A 413 -11.71 -1.89 7.71
C ARG A 413 -12.03 -1.38 9.11
N ALA A 414 -11.66 -2.11 10.16
CA ALA A 414 -11.92 -1.70 11.53
C ALA A 414 -11.16 -0.41 11.91
N MET A 415 -9.89 -0.29 11.52
CA MET A 415 -9.07 0.90 11.74
C MET A 415 -9.68 2.14 11.09
N TYR A 416 -10.00 2.07 9.80
CA TYR A 416 -10.57 3.22 9.08
C TYR A 416 -11.99 3.54 9.54
N SER A 417 -12.78 2.56 9.97
CA SER A 417 -14.08 2.80 10.62
C SER A 417 -13.94 3.52 11.97
N ASP A 418 -12.98 3.16 12.82
CA ASP A 418 -12.73 3.87 14.09
C ASP A 418 -12.24 5.29 13.85
N VAL A 419 -11.28 5.49 12.93
CA VAL A 419 -10.80 6.85 12.60
C VAL A 419 -11.88 7.71 11.90
N LYS A 420 -12.78 7.12 11.08
CA LYS A 420 -13.87 7.84 10.39
C LYS A 420 -15.04 8.19 11.33
N TYR A 421 -15.38 7.31 12.29
CA TYR A 421 -16.61 7.42 13.10
C TYR A 421 -16.39 7.56 14.61
N GLY A 422 -15.15 7.53 15.10
CA GLY A 422 -14.81 7.71 16.52
C GLY A 422 -15.22 6.53 17.41
N LEU A 423 -15.07 5.29 16.93
CA LEU A 423 -15.68 4.10 17.55
C LEU A 423 -15.05 3.66 18.87
N SER A 424 -13.74 3.89 19.08
CA SER A 424 -13.06 3.57 20.34
C SER A 424 -13.12 4.71 21.35
N ASP A 425 -13.27 4.39 22.64
CA ASP A 425 -13.09 5.35 23.73
C ASP A 425 -11.61 5.55 24.03
N VAL A 426 -10.97 6.46 23.28
CA VAL A 426 -9.57 6.83 23.47
C VAL A 426 -9.51 8.10 24.32
N THR A 427 -8.81 8.04 25.46
CA THR A 427 -8.77 9.09 26.50
C THR A 427 -8.16 10.44 26.07
N ARG A 428 -7.77 10.57 24.81
CA ARG A 428 -7.55 11.84 24.11
C ARG A 428 -8.08 11.64 22.69
N ASP A 429 -8.82 12.61 22.17
CA ASP A 429 -9.40 12.52 20.82
C ASP A 429 -8.32 12.79 19.75
N LEU A 430 -7.41 11.82 19.64
CA LEU A 430 -6.21 11.84 18.81
C LEU A 430 -6.22 10.59 17.95
N SER A 431 -6.55 10.77 16.67
CA SER A 431 -6.72 9.69 15.70
C SER A 431 -5.50 8.76 15.57
N CYS A 432 -4.27 9.27 15.74
CA CYS A 432 -3.08 8.44 15.73
C CYS A 432 -3.07 7.41 16.87
N LEU A 433 -3.60 7.75 18.05
CA LEU A 433 -3.78 6.82 19.16
C LEU A 433 -4.93 5.83 18.90
N ARG A 434 -5.99 6.25 18.20
CA ARG A 434 -7.05 5.34 17.68
C ARG A 434 -6.44 4.27 16.77
N SER A 435 -5.52 4.65 15.88
CA SER A 435 -4.88 3.73 14.93
C SER A 435 -3.85 2.76 15.53
N GLN A 436 -3.22 3.11 16.66
CA GLN A 436 -2.08 2.37 17.22
C GLN A 436 -2.39 0.88 17.54
N PRO A 437 -3.51 0.51 18.17
CA PRO A 437 -3.87 -0.90 18.39
C PRO A 437 -4.07 -1.68 17.09
N TYR A 438 -4.53 -1.02 16.03
CA TYR A 438 -4.72 -1.67 14.72
C TYR A 438 -3.39 -1.91 14.02
N TYR A 439 -2.42 -0.98 14.10
CA TYR A 439 -1.06 -1.24 13.61
C TYR A 439 -0.39 -2.42 14.33
N GLN A 440 -0.53 -2.50 15.67
CA GLN A 440 -0.06 -3.66 16.44
C GLN A 440 -0.75 -4.96 16.03
N ASN A 441 -2.04 -4.91 15.65
CA ASN A 441 -2.79 -6.05 15.14
C ASN A 441 -2.36 -6.45 13.72
N LEU A 442 -2.03 -5.49 12.84
CA LEU A 442 -1.43 -5.75 11.53
C LEU A 442 -0.04 -6.41 11.66
N GLU A 443 0.81 -5.91 12.56
CA GLU A 443 2.11 -6.51 12.89
C GLU A 443 1.93 -7.94 13.43
N THR A 444 1.00 -8.15 14.37
CA THR A 444 0.69 -9.47 14.93
C THR A 444 0.16 -10.43 13.86
N THR A 445 -0.71 -9.95 12.96
CA THR A 445 -1.27 -10.74 11.85
C THR A 445 -0.17 -11.17 10.87
N MET A 446 0.76 -10.27 10.52
CA MET A 446 1.93 -10.59 9.71
C MET A 446 2.88 -11.57 10.41
N GLN A 447 3.22 -11.33 11.68
CA GLN A 447 4.11 -12.23 12.43
C GLN A 447 3.50 -13.64 12.55
N ALA A 448 2.18 -13.75 12.75
CA ALA A 448 1.48 -15.03 12.79
C ALA A 448 1.51 -15.80 11.45
N LEU A 449 1.67 -15.13 10.30
CA LEU A 449 1.94 -15.81 9.02
C LEU A 449 3.39 -16.30 8.95
N VAL A 450 4.35 -15.46 9.36
CA VAL A 450 5.79 -15.80 9.37
C VAL A 450 6.09 -16.97 10.31
N ASP A 451 5.51 -16.97 11.52
CA ASP A 451 5.70 -18.02 12.52
C ASP A 451 5.04 -19.35 12.12
N TRP A 452 3.91 -19.30 11.39
CA TRP A 452 3.28 -20.49 10.81
C TRP A 452 4.07 -21.06 9.62
N ALA A 453 4.80 -20.21 8.90
CA ALA A 453 5.67 -20.64 7.81
C ALA A 453 6.96 -21.29 8.35
N ALA A 454 7.46 -20.81 9.49
CA ALA A 454 8.69 -21.28 10.13
C ALA A 454 8.69 -22.81 10.35
N PRO A 455 9.86 -23.46 10.41
CA PRO A 455 9.93 -24.91 10.44
C PRO A 455 9.42 -25.40 11.79
N ALA A 456 8.46 -26.32 11.79
CA ALA A 456 8.14 -27.08 12.99
C ALA A 456 9.46 -27.69 13.53
N PRO A 457 9.88 -27.36 14.77
CA PRO A 457 11.20 -27.74 15.27
C PRO A 457 11.35 -29.26 15.22
N ALA A 458 12.55 -29.76 14.91
CA ALA A 458 12.80 -31.17 14.62
C ALA A 458 12.27 -32.08 15.76
N GLY A 459 11.19 -32.81 15.48
CA GLY A 459 10.40 -33.57 16.46
C GLY A 459 8.93 -33.13 16.62
N GLY A 460 8.53 -31.97 16.11
CA GLY A 460 7.17 -31.42 16.27
C GLY A 460 6.08 -32.14 15.47
N ARG A 461 6.30 -32.39 14.17
CA ARG A 461 5.28 -32.93 13.24
C ARG A 461 4.67 -34.28 13.65
N GLU A 462 5.37 -35.07 14.48
CA GLU A 462 4.86 -36.36 14.96
C GLU A 462 3.74 -36.22 16.01
N ARG A 463 3.63 -35.07 16.70
CA ARG A 463 2.55 -34.82 17.67
C ARG A 463 1.25 -34.38 17.01
N GLU A 464 1.31 -33.54 15.98
CA GLU A 464 0.10 -33.02 15.32
C GLU A 464 -0.63 -34.11 14.54
N ARG A 465 0.09 -34.99 13.82
CA ARG A 465 -0.49 -36.17 13.16
C ARG A 465 -1.06 -37.22 14.15
N LYS A 466 -0.89 -37.05 15.46
CA LYS A 466 -1.38 -37.97 16.53
C LYS A 466 -2.53 -37.40 17.37
N MET A 467 -3.33 -36.48 16.81
CA MET A 467 -4.57 -35.96 17.42
C MET A 467 -5.85 -36.51 16.76
N PRO A 468 -6.22 -37.79 16.96
CA PRO A 468 -7.44 -38.35 16.37
C PRO A 468 -8.71 -37.86 17.07
N GLY A 469 -9.60 -37.19 16.32
CA GLY A 469 -11.05 -37.17 16.57
C GLY A 469 -11.53 -36.69 17.96
N GLY A 470 -10.75 -35.89 18.69
CA GLY A 470 -11.06 -35.45 20.05
C GLY A 470 -12.37 -34.66 20.13
N GLN A 471 -13.45 -35.32 20.59
CA GLN A 471 -14.78 -34.71 20.71
C GLN A 471 -14.74 -33.42 21.55
N ARG A 472 -15.11 -32.28 20.94
CA ARG A 472 -15.36 -31.03 21.66
C ARG A 472 -16.61 -31.17 22.54
N ARG A 473 -16.45 -31.72 23.76
CA ARG A 473 -17.48 -31.66 24.80
C ARG A 473 -17.79 -30.19 25.13
N ALA A 474 -18.94 -29.70 24.68
CA ALA A 474 -19.45 -28.40 25.09
C ALA A 474 -19.75 -28.42 26.61
N LYS A 475 -18.99 -27.64 27.39
CA LYS A 475 -19.37 -27.33 28.77
C LYS A 475 -20.52 -26.31 28.73
N ALA A 476 -21.75 -26.79 28.83
CA ALA A 476 -22.91 -25.93 29.07
C ALA A 476 -22.77 -25.27 30.45
N ALA A 477 -22.76 -23.94 30.50
CA ALA A 477 -22.65 -23.18 31.73
C ALA A 477 -24.03 -22.94 32.36
N SER A 478 -24.57 -23.95 33.04
CA SER A 478 -25.87 -23.87 33.74
C SER A 478 -25.74 -23.12 35.08
N GLY A 479 -25.55 -21.80 35.04
CA GLY A 479 -25.54 -20.91 36.20
C GLY A 479 -26.95 -20.37 36.50
N GLY A 480 -27.70 -21.05 37.37
CA GLY A 480 -29.02 -20.58 37.81
C GLY A 480 -28.93 -19.45 38.86
N PRO A 481 -29.95 -18.57 38.96
CA PRO A 481 -29.96 -17.46 39.92
C PRO A 481 -30.17 -17.96 41.35
N ARG A 482 -29.54 -17.28 42.32
CA ARG A 482 -29.90 -17.38 43.75
C ARG A 482 -30.47 -16.05 44.24
N SER A 483 -31.77 -16.05 44.50
CA SER A 483 -32.44 -15.04 45.30
C SER A 483 -32.28 -15.34 46.79
N SER A 484 -31.91 -14.36 47.60
CA SER A 484 -32.10 -14.38 49.04
C SER A 484 -32.29 -12.97 49.59
N VAL A 485 -33.55 -12.61 49.83
CA VAL A 485 -33.92 -11.46 50.66
C VAL A 485 -33.91 -11.92 52.12
N HIS A 486 -33.35 -11.12 53.04
CA HIS A 486 -33.90 -10.92 54.38
C HIS A 486 -33.21 -9.74 55.09
N SER A 487 -34.02 -9.03 55.89
CA SER A 487 -33.68 -7.98 56.87
C SER A 487 -32.74 -6.87 56.38
#